data_AF-A0A7S4AAI3-F1
#
_entry.id   AF-A0A7S4AAI3-F1
#
_cell.length_a   1.000
_cell.length_b   1.000
_cell.length_c   1.000
_cell.angle_alpha   90.00
_cell.angle_beta   90.00
_cell.angle_gamma   90.00
#
_symmetry.space_group_name_H-M   'P 1'
#
loop_
_entity.id
_entity.type
_entity.pdbx_description
1 polymer ?
#
loop_
_entity_poly.entity_id
_entity_poly.type
_entity_poly.pdbx_seq_one_letter_code
_entity_poly.pdbx_strand_id
1 'polypeptide(L)'
;MRLMFSPGAILALVLRNFLVVWELSSLAILTGFRFESIFNRNTNPGNLYFQHDRIIRVSESPDIEKPKLDRYRFDVFTTKTRRRTTTCLKMLENTNDPDILLKMVEDLAMEEITPKIMAKMEVVEIALAKFLEEKSAEFREESLLKPSPLPTPPPGTLIDNESDAKFKRRGQQERDLAEVGIALEKLRQRLREKGVVVPETEETFQQSLEDEEILRRAEQALRKSREAAKLRKVEAERRSVSAAKVSAGYRQQQQKKKIRLKEHEQEKKDENSGMKSFQTIEEYQNSKKKKSNEFYIPKKRPTVELENLFGKRVEGENATTRDSSDDGSNEFMEERDNRAPEGLPMLYNWVQDEDGCIMGKIKGSIIFEDGATISTSSVAQGARGGTVVTTGSGSR
;
A
#
# COMPACT_ATOMS: atom_id res chain seq x y z
N MET A 1 46.74 20.66 -16.62
CA MET A 1 46.14 20.32 -15.32
C MET A 1 45.91 18.82 -15.24
N ARG A 2 46.68 18.09 -14.42
CA ARG A 2 46.44 16.66 -14.17
C ARG A 2 45.60 16.55 -12.88
N LEU A 3 44.34 16.17 -13.02
CA LEU A 3 43.46 15.90 -11.88
C LEU A 3 43.92 14.59 -11.23
N MET A 4 44.63 14.69 -10.10
CA MET A 4 44.92 13.55 -9.24
C MET A 4 43.67 13.24 -8.42
N PHE A 5 42.92 12.22 -8.82
CA PHE A 5 41.87 11.67 -7.98
C PHE A 5 42.50 10.86 -6.85
N SER A 6 42.11 11.17 -5.62
CA SER A 6 42.48 10.40 -4.43
C SER A 6 42.11 8.92 -4.63
N PRO A 7 42.99 7.96 -4.30
CA PRO A 7 42.70 6.53 -4.38
C PRO A 7 41.39 6.14 -3.67
N GLY A 8 41.01 6.87 -2.62
CA GLY A 8 39.76 6.66 -1.91
C GLY A 8 38.51 7.04 -2.72
N ALA A 9 38.60 8.03 -3.61
CA ALA A 9 37.48 8.43 -4.46
C ALA A 9 37.17 7.39 -5.53
N ILE A 10 38.20 6.72 -6.05
CA ILE A 10 38.05 5.62 -7.02
C ILE A 10 37.42 4.41 -6.32
N LEU A 11 37.89 4.06 -5.12
CA LEU A 11 37.32 2.95 -4.36
C LEU A 11 35.85 3.18 -3.99
N ALA A 12 35.49 4.42 -3.60
CA ALA A 12 34.11 4.77 -3.29
C ALA A 12 33.19 4.68 -4.52
N LEU A 13 33.67 5.06 -5.71
CA LEU A 13 32.93 4.91 -6.97
C LEU A 13 32.73 3.44 -7.35
N VAL A 14 33.75 2.60 -7.16
CA VAL A 14 33.66 1.16 -7.42
C VAL A 14 32.66 0.50 -6.47
N LEU A 15 32.73 0.80 -5.17
CA LEU A 15 31.81 0.25 -4.18
C LEU A 15 30.36 0.70 -4.40
N ARG A 16 30.15 1.95 -4.80
CA ARG A 16 28.82 2.47 -5.13
C ARG A 16 28.21 1.75 -6.33
N ASN A 17 29.00 1.50 -7.39
CA ASN A 17 28.53 0.76 -8.55
C ASN A 17 28.26 -0.71 -8.22
N PHE A 18 29.08 -1.32 -7.35
CA PHE A 18 28.87 -2.70 -6.91
C PHE A 18 27.58 -2.86 -6.09
N LEU A 19 27.25 -1.89 -5.24
CA LEU A 19 26.02 -1.89 -4.44
C LEU A 19 24.77 -1.80 -5.33
N VAL A 20 24.81 -0.97 -6.38
CA VAL A 20 23.70 -0.83 -7.34
C VAL A 20 23.51 -2.12 -8.14
N VAL A 21 24.60 -2.77 -8.59
CA VAL A 21 24.52 -4.05 -9.29
C VAL A 21 23.99 -5.16 -8.37
N TRP A 22 24.35 -5.14 -7.09
CA TRP A 22 23.88 -6.10 -6.08
C TRP A 22 22.37 -5.93 -5.80
N GLU A 23 21.89 -4.70 -5.64
CA GLU A 23 20.45 -4.41 -5.45
C GLU A 23 19.63 -4.81 -6.68
N LEU A 24 20.11 -4.51 -7.88
CA LEU A 24 19.43 -4.89 -9.13
C LEU A 24 19.42 -6.42 -9.34
N SER A 25 20.48 -7.12 -8.96
CA SER A 25 20.54 -8.59 -9.03
C SER A 25 19.61 -9.23 -8.00
N SER A 26 19.51 -8.65 -6.81
CA SER A 26 18.59 -9.13 -5.75
C SER A 26 17.12 -8.93 -6.14
N LEU A 27 16.79 -7.80 -6.79
CA LEU A 27 15.45 -7.55 -7.32
C LEU A 27 15.08 -8.51 -8.46
N ALA A 28 16.04 -8.89 -9.33
CA ALA A 28 15.81 -9.82 -10.43
C ALA A 28 15.50 -11.25 -9.95
N ILE A 29 16.14 -11.70 -8.85
CA ILE A 29 15.89 -13.00 -8.24
C ILE A 29 14.50 -13.04 -7.57
N LEU A 30 14.07 -11.94 -6.94
CA LEU A 30 12.76 -11.85 -6.28
C LEU A 30 11.59 -11.72 -7.26
N THR A 31 11.81 -11.26 -8.49
CA THR A 31 10.76 -11.04 -9.49
C THR A 31 10.62 -12.16 -10.53
N GLY A 32 11.43 -13.21 -10.45
CA GLY A 32 11.35 -14.35 -11.38
C GLY A 32 11.68 -13.98 -12.84
N PHE A 33 12.41 -12.88 -13.06
CA PHE A 33 12.77 -12.40 -14.39
C PHE A 33 13.92 -13.23 -14.95
N ARG A 34 13.61 -14.16 -15.87
CA ARG A 34 14.62 -14.88 -16.68
C ARG A 34 15.24 -13.90 -17.69
N PHE A 35 16.50 -13.52 -17.49
CA PHE A 35 17.30 -12.88 -18.52
C PHE A 35 17.68 -13.92 -19.58
N GLU A 36 16.91 -14.00 -20.67
CA GLU A 36 17.42 -14.60 -21.89
C GLU A 36 18.50 -13.68 -22.47
N SER A 37 19.72 -14.21 -22.51
CA SER A 37 20.89 -13.56 -23.06
C SER A 37 20.68 -13.28 -24.54
N ILE A 38 20.55 -12.00 -24.90
CA ILE A 38 20.69 -11.55 -26.29
C ILE A 38 22.19 -11.52 -26.61
N PHE A 39 22.74 -12.67 -26.98
CA PHE A 39 24.01 -12.73 -27.71
C PHE A 39 23.73 -12.68 -29.20
N ASN A 40 24.08 -11.54 -29.77
CA ASN A 40 24.14 -11.24 -31.18
C ASN A 40 24.99 -12.29 -31.93
N ARG A 41 24.38 -13.09 -32.80
CA ARG A 41 25.08 -13.86 -33.85
C ARG A 41 24.36 -13.70 -35.18
N ASN A 42 24.91 -12.76 -35.93
CA ASN A 42 24.80 -12.67 -37.37
C ASN A 42 25.64 -13.81 -37.98
N THR A 43 25.03 -14.80 -38.63
CA THR A 43 25.68 -15.68 -39.62
C THR A 43 24.65 -16.48 -40.43
N ASN A 44 24.85 -16.45 -41.75
CA ASN A 44 24.05 -17.06 -42.83
C ASN A 44 23.65 -18.54 -42.65
N PRO A 45 22.48 -18.97 -43.17
CA PRO A 45 22.16 -20.37 -43.36
C PRO A 45 22.70 -20.86 -44.72
N GLY A 46 23.66 -21.77 -44.70
CA GLY A 46 24.16 -22.46 -45.88
C GLY A 46 24.29 -23.95 -45.60
N ASN A 47 23.42 -24.74 -46.22
CA ASN A 47 23.63 -26.10 -46.72
C ASN A 47 24.74 -26.94 -46.07
N LEU A 48 24.37 -28.05 -45.43
CA LEU A 48 25.09 -29.31 -45.58
C LEU A 48 24.27 -30.50 -45.05
N TYR A 49 23.81 -31.31 -46.00
CA TYR A 49 23.54 -32.73 -45.85
C TYR A 49 24.71 -33.42 -45.15
N PHE A 50 24.45 -34.38 -44.25
CA PHE A 50 25.15 -35.66 -44.24
C PHE A 50 24.37 -36.72 -43.46
N GLN A 51 24.06 -37.81 -44.17
CA GLN A 51 23.75 -39.13 -43.64
C GLN A 51 24.90 -39.64 -42.76
N HIS A 52 24.59 -40.42 -41.73
CA HIS A 52 25.07 -41.81 -41.66
C HIS A 52 24.37 -42.60 -40.55
N ASP A 53 23.72 -43.68 -40.98
CA ASP A 53 23.44 -44.88 -40.20
C ASP A 53 24.72 -45.44 -39.55
N ARG A 54 24.60 -45.95 -38.32
CA ARG A 54 25.35 -47.14 -37.90
C ARG A 54 24.63 -47.90 -36.79
N ILE A 55 24.08 -49.02 -37.21
CA ILE A 55 23.66 -50.18 -36.44
C ILE A 55 24.89 -50.82 -35.81
N ILE A 56 24.85 -51.11 -34.50
CA ILE A 56 25.72 -52.13 -33.88
C ILE A 56 24.82 -53.10 -33.12
N ARG A 57 24.64 -54.29 -33.71
CA ARG A 57 24.31 -55.55 -33.03
C ARG A 57 25.64 -56.29 -32.83
N VAL A 58 25.89 -56.80 -31.62
CA VAL A 58 26.74 -57.94 -31.21
C VAL A 58 26.53 -57.98 -29.66
N SER A 59 26.29 -59.05 -28.91
CA SER A 59 26.31 -60.51 -29.09
C SER A 59 25.55 -61.16 -27.92
N GLU A 60 24.88 -62.27 -28.20
CA GLU A 60 24.38 -63.25 -27.23
C GLU A 60 25.52 -64.10 -26.65
N SER A 61 25.36 -64.57 -25.39
CA SER A 61 25.70 -65.90 -24.84
C SER A 61 25.82 -65.85 -23.29
N PRO A 62 25.85 -66.98 -22.56
CA PRO A 62 24.72 -67.89 -22.35
C PRO A 62 24.45 -68.22 -20.86
N ASP A 63 23.31 -68.88 -20.62
CA ASP A 63 23.00 -69.86 -19.57
C ASP A 63 23.48 -69.63 -18.12
N ILE A 64 22.57 -69.11 -17.28
CA ILE A 64 22.59 -69.32 -15.84
C ILE A 64 21.22 -69.83 -15.39
N GLU A 65 21.24 -71.02 -14.80
CA GLU A 65 20.12 -71.79 -14.26
C GLU A 65 19.29 -70.99 -13.25
N LYS A 66 17.97 -70.97 -13.43
CA LYS A 66 17.01 -70.42 -12.46
C LYS A 66 16.52 -71.52 -11.53
N PRO A 67 16.61 -71.36 -10.19
CA PRO A 67 15.88 -72.22 -9.27
C PRO A 67 14.37 -71.90 -9.32
N LYS A 68 13.57 -72.98 -9.34
CA LYS A 68 12.10 -72.95 -9.24
C LYS A 68 11.71 -72.32 -7.90
N LEU A 69 11.04 -71.17 -7.94
CA LEU A 69 10.36 -70.59 -6.79
C LEU A 69 8.87 -70.91 -6.88
N ASP A 70 8.37 -71.56 -5.83
CA ASP A 70 6.97 -71.95 -5.69
C ASP A 70 6.03 -70.75 -5.69
N ARG A 71 4.88 -70.96 -6.34
CA ARG A 71 3.74 -70.05 -6.40
C ARG A 71 3.17 -69.83 -5.00
N TYR A 72 3.46 -68.68 -4.40
CA TYR A 72 2.55 -68.08 -3.42
C TYR A 72 1.54 -67.20 -4.15
N ARG A 73 0.27 -67.61 -4.12
CA ARG A 73 -0.89 -66.74 -4.38
C ARG A 73 -0.91 -65.68 -3.28
N PHE A 74 -0.61 -64.44 -3.62
CA PHE A 74 -1.02 -63.27 -2.84
C PHE A 74 -2.12 -62.56 -3.61
N ASP A 75 -3.25 -62.38 -2.94
CA ASP A 75 -4.51 -61.94 -3.50
C ASP A 75 -4.45 -60.52 -4.08
N VAL A 76 -5.25 -60.36 -5.13
CA VAL A 76 -5.52 -59.11 -5.84
C VAL A 76 -6.36 -58.19 -4.96
N PHE A 77 -5.69 -57.46 -4.07
CA PHE A 77 -6.17 -56.20 -3.49
C PHE A 77 -4.99 -55.24 -3.49
N THR A 78 -5.02 -54.14 -4.25
CA THR A 78 -4.24 -52.90 -3.95
C THR A 78 -4.28 -51.81 -5.02
N THR A 79 -4.76 -52.03 -6.26
CA THR A 79 -4.65 -50.95 -7.27
C THR A 79 -5.62 -49.78 -7.05
N LYS A 80 -6.76 -50.00 -6.37
CA LYS A 80 -7.76 -48.96 -6.10
C LYS A 80 -7.41 -48.07 -4.90
N THR A 81 -6.88 -48.66 -3.83
CA THR A 81 -6.51 -47.95 -2.58
C THR A 81 -5.26 -47.08 -2.77
N ARG A 82 -4.27 -47.58 -3.52
CA ARG A 82 -3.01 -46.84 -3.82
C ARG A 82 -3.24 -45.59 -4.69
N ARG A 83 -4.29 -45.60 -5.53
CA ARG A 83 -4.68 -44.42 -6.33
C ARG A 83 -5.37 -43.35 -5.49
N ARG A 84 -6.11 -43.71 -4.44
CA ARG A 84 -6.76 -42.74 -3.54
C ARG A 84 -5.74 -42.01 -2.67
N THR A 85 -4.83 -42.74 -2.01
CA THR A 85 -3.81 -42.13 -1.14
C THR A 85 -2.85 -41.21 -1.89
N THR A 86 -2.42 -41.59 -3.10
CA THR A 86 -1.55 -40.72 -3.93
C THR A 86 -2.26 -39.48 -4.46
N THR A 87 -3.58 -39.54 -4.69
CA THR A 87 -4.38 -38.37 -5.11
C THR A 87 -4.59 -37.40 -3.94
N CYS A 88 -4.94 -37.91 -2.75
CA CYS A 88 -5.02 -37.08 -1.55
C CYS A 88 -3.67 -36.41 -1.23
N LEU A 89 -2.56 -37.14 -1.35
CA LEU A 89 -1.22 -36.58 -1.10
C LEU A 89 -0.81 -35.48 -2.09
N LYS A 90 -1.29 -35.49 -3.34
CA LYS A 90 -1.05 -34.41 -4.32
C LYS A 90 -1.95 -33.19 -4.12
N MET A 91 -3.12 -33.38 -3.52
CA MET A 91 -4.01 -32.27 -3.16
C MET A 91 -3.46 -31.51 -1.95
N LEU A 92 -2.84 -32.21 -0.99
CA LEU A 92 -2.17 -31.63 0.19
C LEU A 92 -1.09 -30.59 -0.16
N GLU A 93 -0.38 -30.76 -1.27
CA GLU A 93 0.67 -29.84 -1.70
C GLU A 93 0.13 -28.51 -2.29
N ASN A 94 -1.18 -28.43 -2.56
CA ASN A 94 -1.80 -27.30 -3.25
C ASN A 94 -2.95 -26.63 -2.48
N THR A 95 -3.29 -27.08 -1.27
CA THR A 95 -4.43 -26.56 -0.50
C THR A 95 -3.99 -25.90 0.80
N ASN A 96 -4.40 -24.64 1.01
CA ASN A 96 -4.19 -23.90 2.27
C ASN A 96 -5.47 -23.81 3.13
N ASP A 97 -6.52 -24.55 2.78
CA ASP A 97 -7.79 -24.54 3.50
C ASP A 97 -7.73 -25.51 4.71
N PRO A 98 -7.86 -25.02 5.94
CA PRO A 98 -7.69 -25.83 7.15
C PRO A 98 -8.75 -26.94 7.27
N ASP A 99 -9.97 -26.73 6.79
CA ASP A 99 -11.06 -27.72 6.89
C ASP A 99 -10.82 -28.90 5.93
N ILE A 100 -10.27 -28.60 4.75
CA ILE A 100 -9.87 -29.61 3.75
C ILE A 100 -8.68 -30.42 4.28
N LEU A 101 -7.69 -29.76 4.88
CA LEU A 101 -6.53 -30.43 5.48
C LEU A 101 -6.95 -31.36 6.62
N LEU A 102 -7.86 -30.92 7.49
CA LEU A 102 -8.35 -31.71 8.62
C LEU A 102 -9.09 -32.98 8.15
N LYS A 103 -9.99 -32.85 7.17
CA LYS A 103 -10.72 -33.97 6.57
C LYS A 103 -9.80 -34.99 5.89
N MET A 104 -8.71 -34.52 5.26
CA MET A 104 -7.72 -35.38 4.62
C MET A 104 -6.86 -36.14 5.63
N VAL A 105 -6.57 -35.54 6.80
CA VAL A 105 -5.89 -36.21 7.92
C VAL A 105 -6.78 -37.30 8.52
N GLU A 106 -8.09 -37.05 8.68
CA GLU A 106 -9.05 -38.05 9.12
C GLU A 106 -9.15 -39.25 8.16
N ASP A 107 -9.18 -38.99 6.85
CA ASP A 107 -9.24 -40.03 5.81
C ASP A 107 -7.95 -40.86 5.69
N LEU A 108 -6.79 -40.31 6.09
CA LEU A 108 -5.50 -41.02 6.07
C LEU A 108 -5.27 -41.93 7.28
N ALA A 109 -6.04 -41.76 8.36
CA ALA A 109 -5.76 -42.37 9.66
C ALA A 109 -6.19 -43.84 9.84
N MET A 110 -6.86 -44.46 8.86
CA MET A 110 -7.57 -45.73 9.13
C MET A 110 -6.83 -47.02 8.75
N GLU A 111 -5.87 -47.09 7.82
CA GLU A 111 -5.37 -48.42 7.38
C GLU A 111 -3.85 -48.63 7.19
N GLU A 112 -2.96 -47.64 7.18
CA GLU A 112 -1.51 -47.95 7.06
C GLU A 112 -0.64 -46.75 7.49
N ILE A 113 -0.34 -46.61 8.78
CA ILE A 113 0.61 -45.59 9.26
C ILE A 113 2.02 -46.05 8.90
N THR A 114 2.44 -45.74 7.67
CA THR A 114 3.85 -45.90 7.26
C THR A 114 4.67 -44.72 7.78
N PRO A 115 6.00 -44.89 7.99
CA PRO A 115 6.90 -43.80 8.42
C PRO A 115 6.80 -42.56 7.51
N LYS A 116 6.50 -42.77 6.23
CA LYS A 116 6.28 -41.72 5.23
C LYS A 116 5.02 -40.88 5.49
N ILE A 117 3.99 -41.45 6.13
CA ILE A 117 2.79 -40.72 6.55
C ILE A 117 3.08 -39.94 7.83
N MET A 118 3.81 -40.51 8.79
CA MET A 118 4.21 -39.78 10.00
C MET A 118 5.05 -38.54 9.70
N ALA A 119 6.06 -38.67 8.83
CA ALA A 119 6.89 -37.53 8.40
C ALA A 119 6.08 -36.43 7.69
N LYS A 120 5.01 -36.79 6.96
CA LYS A 120 4.12 -35.81 6.34
C LYS A 120 3.13 -35.19 7.35
N MET A 121 2.71 -35.94 8.35
CA MET A 121 1.85 -35.46 9.43
C MET A 121 2.60 -34.43 10.29
N GLU A 122 3.90 -34.63 10.52
CA GLU A 122 4.78 -33.68 11.19
C GLU A 122 4.89 -32.36 10.42
N VAL A 123 5.00 -32.40 9.09
CA VAL A 123 4.97 -31.19 8.24
C VAL A 123 3.63 -30.44 8.38
N VAL A 124 2.52 -31.17 8.46
CA VAL A 124 1.19 -30.58 8.67
C VAL A 124 1.07 -29.95 10.06
N GLU A 125 1.61 -30.58 11.10
CA GLU A 125 1.65 -30.01 12.46
C GLU A 125 2.48 -28.73 12.50
N ILE A 126 3.64 -28.68 11.84
CA ILE A 126 4.49 -27.49 11.76
C ILE A 126 3.76 -26.36 10.99
N ALA A 127 3.07 -26.70 9.90
CA ALA A 127 2.31 -25.73 9.12
C ALA A 127 1.13 -25.14 9.93
N LEU A 128 0.39 -25.97 10.65
CA LEU A 128 -0.67 -25.53 11.56
C LEU A 128 -0.14 -24.66 12.70
N ALA A 129 0.99 -25.03 13.31
CA ALA A 129 1.63 -24.23 14.36
C ALA A 129 2.02 -22.84 13.86
N LYS A 130 2.59 -22.73 12.65
CA LYS A 130 2.93 -21.44 12.03
C LYS A 130 1.68 -20.60 11.74
N PHE A 131 0.63 -21.21 11.21
CA PHE A 131 -0.63 -20.52 10.94
C PHE A 131 -1.25 -19.96 12.23
N LEU A 132 -1.24 -20.74 13.32
CA LEU A 132 -1.72 -20.30 14.63
C LEU A 132 -0.85 -19.16 15.21
N GLU A 133 0.47 -19.23 15.04
CA GLU A 133 1.37 -18.16 15.49
C GLU A 133 1.13 -16.85 14.71
N GLU A 134 0.95 -16.93 13.39
CA GLU A 134 0.61 -15.78 12.53
C GLU A 134 -0.72 -15.13 12.95
N LYS A 135 -1.77 -15.93 13.16
CA LYS A 135 -3.07 -15.42 13.63
C LYS A 135 -3.01 -14.84 15.04
N SER A 136 -2.18 -15.40 15.92
CA SER A 136 -1.95 -14.81 17.25
C SER A 136 -1.20 -13.47 17.20
N ALA A 137 -0.34 -13.27 16.20
CA ALA A 137 0.39 -12.02 15.99
C ALA A 137 -0.52 -10.91 15.47
N GLU A 138 -1.39 -11.20 14.50
CA GLU A 138 -2.43 -10.27 14.02
C GLU A 138 -3.30 -9.75 15.19
N PHE A 139 -3.70 -10.64 16.11
CA PHE A 139 -4.51 -10.29 17.28
C PHE A 139 -3.78 -9.37 18.29
N ARG A 140 -2.44 -9.47 18.39
CA ARG A 140 -1.63 -8.60 19.24
C ARG A 140 -1.42 -7.21 18.65
N GLU A 141 -1.43 -7.07 17.33
CA GLU A 141 -1.34 -5.75 16.69
C GLU A 141 -2.64 -4.95 16.85
N GLU A 142 -3.81 -5.58 16.75
CA GLU A 142 -5.10 -4.90 16.98
C GLU A 142 -5.30 -4.44 18.43
N SER A 143 -4.78 -5.18 19.42
CA SER A 143 -4.93 -4.83 20.84
C SER A 143 -3.95 -3.75 21.34
N LEU A 144 -2.90 -3.44 20.56
CA LEU A 144 -1.92 -2.39 20.89
C LEU A 144 -2.26 -1.02 20.30
N LEU A 145 -3.30 -0.92 19.46
CA LEU A 145 -3.93 0.34 19.11
C LEU A 145 -4.77 0.81 20.31
N LYS A 146 -4.12 1.57 21.21
CA LYS A 146 -4.78 2.28 22.30
C LYS A 146 -5.97 3.05 21.71
N PRO A 147 -7.23 2.85 22.20
CA PRO A 147 -8.36 3.61 21.71
C PRO A 147 -8.05 5.08 21.96
N SER A 148 -7.88 5.84 20.89
CA SER A 148 -7.83 7.29 20.98
C SER A 148 -9.12 7.73 21.67
N PRO A 149 -9.07 8.67 22.63
CA PRO A 149 -10.28 9.15 23.30
C PRO A 149 -11.24 9.65 22.22
N LEU A 150 -12.31 8.89 22.01
CA LEU A 150 -13.34 9.21 21.04
C LEU A 150 -13.96 10.55 21.42
N PRO A 151 -14.12 11.50 20.48
CA PRO A 151 -14.90 12.69 20.74
C PRO A 151 -16.30 12.26 21.16
N THR A 152 -16.75 12.73 22.32
CA THR A 152 -18.09 12.44 22.82
C THR A 152 -19.10 12.82 21.75
N PRO A 153 -19.88 11.86 21.23
CA PRO A 153 -20.86 12.16 20.20
C PRO A 153 -21.92 13.10 20.79
N PRO A 154 -22.45 14.05 20.00
CA PRO A 154 -23.51 14.93 20.45
C PRO A 154 -24.72 14.09 20.89
N PRO A 155 -25.43 14.50 21.95
CA PRO A 155 -26.61 13.78 22.44
C PRO A 155 -27.68 13.73 21.32
N GLY A 156 -27.96 12.53 20.79
CA GLY A 156 -29.00 12.31 19.77
C GLY A 156 -28.66 11.34 18.64
N THR A 157 -27.40 10.89 18.48
CA THR A 157 -27.07 9.87 17.48
C THR A 157 -27.51 8.49 17.94
N LEU A 158 -28.48 7.90 17.22
CA LEU A 158 -28.81 6.48 17.27
C LEU A 158 -27.53 5.67 17.04
N ILE A 159 -27.18 4.83 18.02
CA ILE A 159 -26.02 3.94 17.94
C ILE A 159 -26.46 2.72 17.15
N ASP A 160 -25.94 2.55 15.94
CA ASP A 160 -26.20 1.38 15.11
C ASP A 160 -25.57 0.12 15.73
N ASN A 161 -26.35 -0.96 15.79
CA ASN A 161 -26.08 -2.25 16.45
C ASN A 161 -24.91 -3.09 15.87
N GLU A 162 -23.98 -2.48 15.14
CA GLU A 162 -22.91 -3.19 14.42
C GLU A 162 -21.74 -3.63 15.33
N SER A 163 -21.54 -2.97 16.47
CA SER A 163 -20.50 -3.31 17.44
C SER A 163 -20.78 -4.64 18.17
N ASP A 164 -22.05 -4.97 18.41
CA ASP A 164 -22.45 -6.21 19.09
C ASP A 164 -22.27 -7.46 18.22
N ALA A 165 -22.36 -7.32 16.89
CA ALA A 165 -22.12 -8.41 15.96
C ALA A 165 -20.63 -8.81 15.88
N LYS A 166 -19.72 -7.84 15.98
CA LYS A 166 -18.27 -8.11 16.01
C LYS A 166 -17.83 -8.82 17.29
N PHE A 167 -18.44 -8.48 18.43
CA PHE A 167 -18.09 -9.11 19.71
C PHE A 167 -18.52 -10.58 19.77
N LYS A 168 -19.69 -10.93 19.21
CA LYS A 168 -20.15 -12.33 19.12
C LYS A 168 -19.30 -13.21 18.21
N ARG A 169 -18.77 -12.68 17.09
CA ARG A 169 -17.89 -13.45 16.19
C ARG A 169 -16.53 -13.78 16.82
N ARG A 170 -15.97 -12.86 17.62
CA ARG A 170 -14.71 -13.12 18.36
C ARG A 170 -14.83 -14.25 19.37
N GLY A 171 -15.93 -14.28 20.13
CA GLY A 171 -16.15 -15.34 21.13
C GLY A 171 -16.38 -16.74 20.55
N GLN A 172 -16.75 -16.84 19.27
CA GLN A 172 -16.91 -18.14 18.59
C GLN A 172 -15.57 -18.65 18.06
N GLN A 173 -14.78 -17.77 17.44
CA GLN A 173 -13.45 -18.10 16.92
C GLN A 173 -12.47 -18.55 18.03
N GLU A 174 -12.56 -17.97 19.24
CA GLU A 174 -11.76 -18.41 20.39
C GLU A 174 -12.15 -19.81 20.89
N ARG A 175 -13.42 -20.21 20.76
CA ARG A 175 -13.88 -21.56 21.12
C ARG A 175 -13.40 -22.60 20.12
N ASP A 176 -13.46 -22.27 18.84
CA ASP A 176 -13.01 -23.16 17.76
C ASP A 176 -11.49 -23.40 17.86
N LEU A 177 -10.69 -22.38 18.18
CA LEU A 177 -9.25 -22.52 18.43
C LEU A 177 -8.93 -23.34 19.68
N ALA A 178 -9.72 -23.20 20.75
CA ALA A 178 -9.54 -24.00 21.96
C ALA A 178 -9.85 -25.49 21.72
N GLU A 179 -10.83 -25.80 20.88
CA GLU A 179 -11.19 -27.18 20.53
C GLU A 179 -10.10 -27.87 19.71
N VAL A 180 -9.46 -27.15 18.77
CA VAL A 180 -8.29 -27.64 18.02
C VAL A 180 -7.11 -27.94 18.95
N GLY A 181 -6.86 -27.08 19.95
CA GLY A 181 -5.81 -27.33 20.96
C GLY A 181 -6.03 -28.61 21.75
N ILE A 182 -7.28 -28.88 22.18
CA ILE A 182 -7.64 -30.11 22.91
C ILE A 182 -7.50 -31.35 22.01
N ALA A 183 -7.87 -31.26 20.74
CA ALA A 183 -7.71 -32.35 19.78
C ALA A 183 -6.24 -32.72 19.55
N LEU A 184 -5.37 -31.72 19.42
CA LEU A 184 -3.92 -31.90 19.26
C LEU A 184 -3.29 -32.55 20.51
N GLU A 185 -3.68 -32.11 21.71
CA GLU A 185 -3.18 -32.68 22.97
C GLU A 185 -3.59 -34.16 23.11
N LYS A 186 -4.83 -34.50 22.75
CA LYS A 186 -5.30 -35.90 22.71
C LYS A 186 -4.55 -36.75 21.69
N LEU A 187 -4.19 -36.18 20.53
CA LEU A 187 -3.38 -36.89 19.52
C LEU A 187 -1.99 -37.21 20.08
N ARG A 188 -1.33 -36.23 20.72
CA ARG A 188 -0.04 -36.42 21.39
C ARG A 188 -0.10 -37.46 22.50
N GLN A 189 -1.19 -37.50 23.26
CA GLN A 189 -1.38 -38.49 24.31
C GLN A 189 -1.53 -39.91 23.74
N ARG A 190 -2.30 -40.09 22.66
CA ARG A 190 -2.42 -41.38 21.96
C ARG A 190 -1.09 -41.86 21.36
N LEU A 191 -0.26 -40.96 20.87
CA LEU A 191 1.07 -41.29 20.35
C LEU A 191 2.02 -41.76 21.48
N ARG A 192 1.94 -41.16 22.67
CA ARG A 192 2.70 -41.63 23.85
C ARG A 192 2.22 -42.99 24.36
N GLU A 193 0.90 -43.21 24.41
CA GLU A 193 0.31 -44.48 24.87
C GLU A 193 0.61 -45.66 23.93
N LYS A 194 0.78 -45.39 22.62
CA LYS A 194 1.10 -46.44 21.65
C LYS A 194 2.54 -46.93 21.71
N GLY A 195 3.38 -46.38 22.59
CA GLY A 195 4.64 -47.00 23.02
C GLY A 195 5.48 -47.55 21.86
N VAL A 196 5.58 -46.81 20.75
CA VAL A 196 6.40 -47.21 19.63
C VAL A 196 7.84 -46.96 20.03
N VAL A 197 8.41 -47.93 20.74
CA VAL A 197 9.85 -48.08 20.92
C VAL A 197 10.41 -48.42 19.53
N VAL A 198 10.68 -47.38 18.75
CA VAL A 198 11.48 -47.50 17.53
C VAL A 198 12.91 -47.75 18.00
N PRO A 199 13.56 -48.86 17.60
CA PRO A 199 14.97 -49.06 17.91
C PRO A 199 15.75 -47.93 17.23
N GLU A 200 16.32 -47.06 18.06
CA GLU A 200 17.19 -45.94 17.71
C GLU A 200 18.39 -46.46 16.92
N THR A 201 18.45 -46.09 15.65
CA THR A 201 19.70 -46.09 14.89
C THR A 201 20.44 -44.81 15.22
N GLU A 202 21.73 -44.86 15.54
CA GLU A 202 22.60 -43.74 15.94
C GLU A 202 22.50 -42.47 15.04
N GLU A 203 22.07 -42.64 13.79
CA GLU A 203 21.75 -41.56 12.85
C GLU A 203 20.58 -40.66 13.29
N THR A 204 19.58 -41.19 14.00
CA THR A 204 18.44 -40.39 14.51
C THR A 204 18.86 -39.47 15.66
N PHE A 205 19.88 -39.87 16.43
CA PHE A 205 20.42 -39.04 17.51
C PHE A 205 21.19 -37.83 16.95
N GLN A 206 21.98 -38.04 15.88
CA GLN A 206 22.67 -36.94 15.21
C GLN A 206 21.71 -35.94 14.55
N GLN A 207 20.65 -36.43 13.90
CA GLN A 207 19.60 -35.58 13.34
C GLN A 207 18.90 -34.74 14.43
N SER A 208 18.63 -35.34 15.60
CA SER A 208 17.99 -34.60 16.71
C SER A 208 18.83 -33.43 17.24
N LEU A 209 20.17 -33.56 17.24
CA LEU A 209 21.07 -32.48 17.65
C LEU A 209 21.12 -31.34 16.63
N GLU A 210 21.09 -31.67 15.33
CA GLU A 210 21.02 -30.65 14.27
C GLU A 210 19.70 -29.88 14.32
N ASP A 211 18.58 -30.59 14.54
CA ASP A 211 17.25 -29.98 14.69
C ASP A 211 17.16 -29.06 15.92
N GLU A 212 17.78 -29.45 17.05
CA GLU A 212 17.85 -28.61 18.24
C GLU A 212 18.66 -27.32 17.97
N GLU A 213 19.76 -27.40 17.21
CA GLU A 213 20.53 -26.22 16.85
C GLU A 213 19.76 -25.29 15.89
N ILE A 214 19.01 -25.86 14.94
CA ILE A 214 18.13 -25.10 14.05
C ILE A 214 17.05 -24.38 14.85
N LEU A 215 16.40 -25.06 15.81
CA LEU A 215 15.40 -24.45 16.70
C LEU A 215 16.01 -23.31 17.53
N ARG A 216 17.22 -23.49 18.07
CA ARG A 216 17.90 -22.43 18.84
C ARG A 216 18.22 -21.22 17.97
N ARG A 217 18.65 -21.42 16.73
CA ARG A 217 18.89 -20.32 15.77
C ARG A 217 17.59 -19.60 15.39
N ALA A 218 16.50 -20.34 15.18
CA ALA A 218 15.18 -19.77 14.90
C ALA A 218 14.65 -18.93 16.08
N GLU A 219 14.79 -19.41 17.31
CA GLU A 219 14.38 -18.65 18.50
C GLU A 219 15.19 -17.35 18.66
N GLN A 220 16.51 -17.41 18.45
CA GLN A 220 17.36 -16.22 18.48
C GLN A 220 16.97 -15.21 17.40
N ALA A 221 16.65 -15.68 16.19
CA ALA A 221 16.16 -14.82 15.11
C ALA A 221 14.83 -14.15 15.47
N LEU A 222 13.89 -14.89 16.07
CA LEU A 222 12.62 -14.34 16.56
C LEU A 222 12.80 -13.31 17.67
N ARG A 223 13.71 -13.55 18.63
CA ARG A 223 14.04 -12.56 19.68
C ARG A 223 14.60 -11.27 19.07
N LYS A 224 15.57 -11.38 18.16
CA LYS A 224 16.13 -10.21 17.43
C LYS A 224 15.07 -9.47 16.63
N SER A 225 14.18 -10.19 15.95
CA SER A 225 13.07 -9.60 15.19
C SER A 225 12.10 -8.83 16.11
N ARG A 226 11.73 -9.41 17.27
CA ARG A 226 10.87 -8.75 18.27
C ARG A 226 11.51 -7.50 18.86
N GLU A 227 12.81 -7.52 19.14
CA GLU A 227 13.56 -6.35 19.61
C GLU A 227 13.63 -5.25 18.54
N ALA A 228 13.91 -5.61 17.28
CA ALA A 228 13.90 -4.67 16.17
C ALA A 228 12.51 -4.05 15.94
N ALA A 229 11.43 -4.83 16.07
CA ALA A 229 10.06 -4.34 15.97
C ALA A 229 9.73 -3.34 17.10
N LYS A 230 10.14 -3.64 18.35
CA LYS A 230 9.99 -2.70 19.49
C LYS A 230 10.76 -1.40 19.25
N LEU A 231 11.98 -1.47 18.74
CA LEU A 231 12.77 -0.28 18.40
C LEU A 231 12.11 0.57 17.32
N ARG A 232 11.61 -0.06 16.24
CA ARG A 232 10.85 0.63 15.19
C ARG A 232 9.60 1.32 15.73
N LYS A 233 8.87 0.68 16.65
CA LYS A 233 7.69 1.27 17.29
C LYS A 233 8.04 2.52 18.11
N VAL A 234 9.11 2.46 18.92
CA VAL A 234 9.59 3.61 19.71
C VAL A 234 10.07 4.74 18.80
N GLU A 235 10.76 4.41 17.71
CA GLU A 235 11.20 5.43 16.74
C GLU A 235 10.02 6.08 16.02
N ALA A 236 9.03 5.30 15.58
CA ALA A 236 7.82 5.81 14.97
C ALA A 236 7.04 6.74 15.93
N GLU A 237 6.95 6.39 17.22
CA GLU A 237 6.34 7.24 18.24
C GLU A 237 7.14 8.53 18.47
N ARG A 238 8.47 8.46 18.48
CA ARG A 238 9.31 9.67 18.57
C ARG A 238 9.11 10.59 17.37
N ARG A 239 8.98 10.03 16.16
CA ARG A 239 8.70 10.78 14.92
C ARG A 239 7.30 11.38 14.91
N SER A 240 6.29 10.67 15.41
CA SER A 240 4.92 11.21 15.48
C SER A 240 4.82 12.35 16.51
N VAL A 241 5.49 12.23 17.66
CA VAL A 241 5.54 13.29 18.68
C VAL A 241 6.29 14.51 18.17
N SER A 242 7.40 14.35 17.45
CA SER A 242 8.12 15.51 16.87
C SER A 242 7.30 16.20 15.77
N ALA A 243 6.65 15.44 14.89
CA ALA A 243 5.74 15.98 13.87
C ALA A 243 4.54 16.71 14.50
N ALA A 244 3.97 16.17 15.59
CA ALA A 244 2.90 16.83 16.34
C ALA A 244 3.36 18.17 16.96
N LYS A 245 4.58 18.22 17.51
CA LYS A 245 5.16 19.48 18.04
C LYS A 245 5.37 20.53 16.95
N VAL A 246 5.89 20.13 15.78
CA VAL A 246 6.10 21.04 14.64
C VAL A 246 4.77 21.60 14.14
N SER A 247 3.76 20.73 13.96
CA SER A 247 2.44 21.17 13.49
C SER A 247 1.71 22.05 14.51
N ALA A 248 1.85 21.78 15.82
CA ALA A 248 1.35 22.64 16.88
C ALA A 248 2.03 24.03 16.86
N GLY A 249 3.35 24.08 16.68
CA GLY A 249 4.10 25.33 16.53
C GLY A 249 3.62 26.16 15.34
N TYR A 250 3.38 25.51 14.20
CA TYR A 250 2.84 26.19 13.01
C TYR A 250 1.43 26.75 13.24
N ARG A 251 0.54 26.00 13.91
CA ARG A 251 -0.81 26.48 14.28
C ARG A 251 -0.75 27.70 15.20
N GLN A 252 0.13 27.70 16.20
CA GLN A 252 0.32 28.85 17.08
C GLN A 252 0.85 30.08 16.33
N GLN A 253 1.78 29.91 15.38
CA GLN A 253 2.26 31.03 14.55
C GLN A 253 1.14 31.60 13.67
N GLN A 254 0.30 30.74 13.09
CA GLN A 254 -0.85 31.19 12.29
C GLN A 254 -1.89 31.93 13.13
N GLN A 255 -2.17 31.47 14.35
CA GLN A 255 -3.05 32.18 15.29
C GLN A 255 -2.48 33.54 15.69
N LYS A 256 -1.19 33.63 16.01
CA LYS A 256 -0.52 34.90 16.32
C LYS A 256 -0.56 35.89 15.15
N LYS A 257 -0.33 35.41 13.91
CA LYS A 257 -0.47 36.26 12.70
C LYS A 257 -1.89 36.79 12.54
N LYS A 258 -2.90 35.95 12.76
CA LYS A 258 -4.31 36.38 12.71
C LYS A 258 -4.66 37.40 13.79
N ILE A 259 -4.17 37.21 15.02
CA ILE A 259 -4.37 38.17 16.12
C ILE A 259 -3.73 39.51 15.77
N ARG A 260 -2.45 39.52 15.34
CA ARG A 260 -1.75 40.74 14.92
C ARG A 260 -2.44 41.46 13.77
N LEU A 261 -2.96 40.71 12.80
CA LEU A 261 -3.69 41.29 11.67
C LEU A 261 -4.98 41.98 12.14
N LYS A 262 -5.70 41.37 13.08
CA LYS A 262 -6.91 41.97 13.68
C LYS A 262 -6.59 43.19 14.52
N GLU A 263 -5.53 43.17 15.31
CA GLU A 263 -5.07 44.32 16.10
C GLU A 263 -4.72 45.51 15.20
N HIS A 264 -3.96 45.27 14.12
CA HIS A 264 -3.62 46.31 13.16
C HIS A 264 -4.82 46.83 12.36
N GLU A 265 -5.81 45.98 12.05
CA GLU A 265 -7.07 46.43 11.44
C GLU A 265 -7.89 47.30 12.40
N GLN A 266 -7.89 46.96 13.69
CA GLN A 266 -8.56 47.74 14.73
C GLN A 266 -7.89 49.11 14.91
N GLU A 267 -6.55 49.15 14.99
CA GLU A 267 -5.78 50.39 15.09
C GLU A 267 -6.08 51.34 13.91
N LYS A 268 -6.14 50.81 12.67
CA LYS A 268 -6.54 51.60 11.50
C LYS A 268 -7.98 52.14 11.57
N LYS A 269 -8.91 51.40 12.18
CA LYS A 269 -10.29 51.89 12.38
C LYS A 269 -10.31 53.01 13.42
N ASP A 270 -9.55 52.87 14.49
CA ASP A 270 -9.45 53.85 15.57
C ASP A 270 -8.79 55.15 15.05
N GLU A 271 -7.69 55.07 14.30
CA GLU A 271 -7.04 56.21 13.63
C GLU A 271 -8.00 56.96 12.69
N ASN A 272 -8.74 56.21 11.86
CA ASN A 272 -9.67 56.79 10.89
C ASN A 272 -10.89 57.44 11.58
N SER A 273 -11.34 56.87 12.72
CA SER A 273 -12.39 57.50 13.54
C SER A 273 -11.91 58.80 14.20
N GLY A 274 -10.64 58.83 14.64
CA GLY A 274 -9.98 60.02 15.16
C GLY A 274 -9.94 61.14 14.11
N MET A 275 -9.42 60.87 12.92
CA MET A 275 -9.36 61.86 11.83
C MET A 275 -10.74 62.43 11.45
N LYS A 276 -11.79 61.60 11.39
CA LYS A 276 -13.15 62.07 11.08
C LYS A 276 -13.66 63.06 12.13
N SER A 277 -13.38 62.81 13.41
CA SER A 277 -13.77 63.74 14.48
C SER A 277 -13.06 65.10 14.38
N PHE A 278 -11.77 65.12 14.00
CA PHE A 278 -11.03 66.37 13.77
C PHE A 278 -11.57 67.15 12.57
N GLN A 279 -11.86 66.49 11.45
CA GLN A 279 -12.46 67.14 10.27
C GLN A 279 -13.83 67.76 10.59
N THR A 280 -14.65 67.06 11.38
CA THR A 280 -15.98 67.56 11.78
C THR A 280 -15.86 68.83 12.65
N ILE A 281 -14.86 68.89 13.54
CA ILE A 281 -14.61 70.07 14.37
C ILE A 281 -14.12 71.26 13.52
N GLU A 282 -13.27 71.01 12.52
CA GLU A 282 -12.73 72.04 11.62
C GLU A 282 -13.81 72.63 10.70
N GLU A 283 -14.70 71.79 10.14
CA GLU A 283 -15.88 72.25 9.39
C GLU A 283 -16.82 73.10 10.25
N TYR A 284 -17.02 72.72 11.51
CA TYR A 284 -17.84 73.51 12.44
C TYR A 284 -17.24 74.90 12.70
N GLN A 285 -15.92 75.02 12.86
CA GLN A 285 -15.27 76.33 13.02
C GLN A 285 -15.33 77.18 11.74
N ASN A 286 -15.12 76.57 10.56
CA ASN A 286 -15.17 77.27 9.28
C ASN A 286 -16.58 77.77 8.92
N SER A 287 -17.62 77.00 9.25
CA SER A 287 -19.02 77.43 9.06
C SER A 287 -19.42 78.59 9.98
N LYS A 288 -18.87 78.67 11.21
CA LYS A 288 -19.05 79.84 12.08
C LYS A 288 -18.40 81.12 11.52
N LYS A 289 -17.23 81.02 10.89
CA LYS A 289 -16.55 82.16 10.24
C LYS A 289 -17.25 82.65 8.96
N LYS A 290 -17.90 81.76 8.21
CA LYS A 290 -18.67 82.15 7.00
C LYS A 290 -20.00 82.86 7.33
N LYS A 291 -20.60 82.61 8.49
CA LYS A 291 -21.85 83.24 8.92
C LYS A 291 -21.74 84.71 9.35
N SER A 292 -20.54 85.28 9.45
CA SER A 292 -20.35 86.70 9.79
C SER A 292 -20.12 87.62 8.59
N ASN A 293 -20.16 87.12 7.34
CA ASN A 293 -19.85 87.93 6.16
C ASN A 293 -20.87 87.85 5.01
N GLU A 294 -22.08 87.31 5.26
CA GLU A 294 -23.12 87.20 4.23
C GLU A 294 -24.18 88.29 4.41
N PHE A 295 -23.84 89.48 3.93
CA PHE A 295 -24.77 90.58 3.69
C PHE A 295 -25.53 90.29 2.38
N TYR A 296 -26.85 90.13 2.52
CA TYR A 296 -27.92 90.25 1.51
C TYR A 296 -27.59 89.93 0.04
N ILE A 297 -27.87 88.69 -0.38
CA ILE A 297 -28.12 88.35 -1.79
C ILE A 297 -29.52 87.68 -1.89
N PRO A 298 -30.44 88.20 -2.72
CA PRO A 298 -31.82 87.71 -2.79
C PRO A 298 -31.95 86.32 -3.44
N LYS A 299 -32.79 85.50 -2.81
CA LYS A 299 -33.14 84.11 -3.16
C LYS A 299 -33.64 83.96 -4.61
N LYS A 300 -33.01 83.06 -5.36
CA LYS A 300 -33.61 82.42 -6.56
C LYS A 300 -34.03 80.99 -6.20
N ARG A 301 -35.22 80.61 -6.68
CA ARG A 301 -35.94 79.37 -6.37
C ARG A 301 -35.22 78.15 -6.95
N PRO A 302 -35.15 77.02 -6.23
CA PRO A 302 -34.64 75.77 -6.79
C PRO A 302 -35.73 75.10 -7.65
N THR A 303 -35.38 74.86 -8.91
CA THR A 303 -36.14 73.99 -9.82
C THR A 303 -35.82 72.54 -9.44
N VAL A 304 -36.86 71.73 -9.28
CA VAL A 304 -36.76 70.31 -8.94
C VAL A 304 -36.36 69.55 -10.21
N GLU A 305 -35.10 69.13 -10.31
CA GLU A 305 -34.64 68.23 -11.37
C GLU A 305 -34.98 66.78 -10.99
N LEU A 306 -35.98 66.25 -11.69
CA LEU A 306 -36.63 64.95 -11.46
C LEU A 306 -36.13 63.88 -12.46
N GLU A 307 -34.88 63.98 -12.95
CA GLU A 307 -34.44 63.24 -14.14
C GLU A 307 -33.57 61.98 -13.90
N ASN A 308 -33.25 61.60 -12.66
CA ASN A 308 -32.38 60.43 -12.42
C ASN A 308 -33.08 59.17 -11.89
N LEU A 309 -34.41 59.04 -12.02
CA LEU A 309 -35.15 57.87 -11.48
C LEU A 309 -35.55 56.79 -12.50
N PHE A 310 -35.31 56.96 -13.80
CA PHE A 310 -35.67 55.94 -14.80
C PHE A 310 -34.52 55.65 -15.77
N GLY A 311 -33.79 54.58 -15.48
CA GLY A 311 -33.31 53.63 -16.48
C GLY A 311 -32.06 54.01 -17.28
N LYS A 312 -30.94 53.37 -16.94
CA LYS A 312 -30.16 52.69 -17.98
C LYS A 312 -29.32 51.54 -17.41
N ARG A 313 -29.82 50.34 -17.68
CA ARG A 313 -29.12 49.06 -17.69
C ARG A 313 -28.31 48.99 -19.00
N VAL A 314 -26.99 48.93 -18.93
CA VAL A 314 -26.04 48.51 -19.99
C VAL A 314 -24.79 48.03 -19.21
N GLU A 315 -24.64 46.74 -18.91
CA GLU A 315 -24.00 45.70 -19.75
C GLU A 315 -22.72 46.16 -20.47
N GLY A 316 -21.58 45.63 -20.00
CA GLY A 316 -20.39 45.38 -20.82
C GLY A 316 -19.46 46.57 -21.08
N GLU A 317 -18.28 46.55 -20.45
CA GLU A 317 -16.98 46.70 -21.13
C GLU A 317 -15.87 46.81 -20.08
N ASN A 318 -15.30 45.67 -19.71
CA ASN A 318 -13.98 45.58 -19.11
C ASN A 318 -12.95 45.60 -20.24
N ALA A 319 -12.42 46.78 -20.57
CA ALA A 319 -11.25 46.92 -21.44
C ALA A 319 -10.36 48.07 -20.95
N THR A 320 -9.55 47.77 -19.93
CA THR A 320 -8.32 48.53 -19.65
C THR A 320 -7.20 47.53 -19.45
N THR A 321 -6.59 47.09 -20.55
CA THR A 321 -5.24 46.53 -20.56
C THR A 321 -4.26 47.68 -20.38
N ARG A 322 -3.56 47.65 -19.25
CA ARG A 322 -2.35 48.44 -19.04
C ARG A 322 -1.24 47.82 -19.86
N ASP A 323 -0.73 48.66 -20.75
CA ASP A 323 0.54 48.54 -21.43
C ASP A 323 1.67 48.67 -20.37
N SER A 324 2.39 47.58 -20.17
CA SER A 324 3.70 47.60 -19.50
C SER A 324 4.51 46.45 -20.09
N SER A 325 5.24 46.82 -21.12
CA SER A 325 6.45 46.20 -21.63
C SER A 325 7.35 45.69 -20.49
N ASP A 326 7.49 44.36 -20.39
CA ASP A 326 8.66 43.73 -19.82
C ASP A 326 9.07 42.57 -20.75
N ASP A 327 10.22 42.79 -21.37
CA ASP A 327 10.89 41.98 -22.38
C ASP A 327 11.60 40.82 -21.66
N GLY A 328 10.85 39.75 -21.44
CA GLY A 328 11.35 38.48 -20.95
C GLY A 328 10.95 37.39 -21.91
N SER A 329 11.79 37.12 -22.91
CA SER A 329 11.70 35.99 -23.83
C SER A 329 11.76 34.67 -23.07
N ASN A 330 10.63 34.27 -22.48
CA ASN A 330 10.40 32.91 -22.07
C ASN A 330 9.78 32.22 -23.28
N GLU A 331 10.53 31.33 -23.89
CA GLU A 331 10.05 30.42 -24.92
C GLU A 331 8.81 29.72 -24.38
N PHE A 332 7.64 30.28 -24.68
CA PHE A 332 6.36 29.61 -24.62
C PHE A 332 6.50 28.44 -25.59
N MET A 333 6.95 27.30 -25.06
CA MET A 333 6.55 26.01 -25.61
C MET A 333 5.06 26.12 -25.78
N GLU A 334 4.61 26.24 -27.03
CA GLU A 334 3.23 26.04 -27.40
C GLU A 334 2.84 24.70 -26.78
N GLU A 335 2.11 24.78 -25.66
CA GLU A 335 1.38 23.65 -25.11
C GLU A 335 0.52 23.18 -26.25
N ARG A 336 0.99 22.14 -26.94
CA ARG A 336 0.20 21.44 -27.94
C ARG A 336 -1.11 21.16 -27.24
N ASP A 337 -2.17 21.76 -27.80
CA ASP A 337 -3.53 21.75 -27.31
C ASP A 337 -3.92 20.28 -27.06
N ASN A 338 -3.61 19.78 -25.86
CA ASN A 338 -3.92 18.43 -25.40
C ASN A 338 -5.41 18.42 -25.02
N ARG A 339 -6.25 18.85 -25.97
CA ARG A 339 -7.70 18.85 -25.82
C ARG A 339 -8.12 17.39 -25.75
N ALA A 340 -8.70 17.02 -24.62
CA ALA A 340 -9.34 15.74 -24.47
C ALA A 340 -10.40 15.59 -25.58
N PRO A 341 -10.65 14.36 -26.08
CA PRO A 341 -11.76 14.10 -26.97
C PRO A 341 -13.06 14.68 -26.41
N GLU A 342 -13.89 15.26 -27.30
CA GLU A 342 -15.14 15.90 -26.88
C GLU A 342 -16.01 14.93 -26.05
N GLY A 343 -16.53 15.43 -24.93
CA GLY A 343 -17.43 14.69 -24.05
C GLY A 343 -16.75 13.83 -22.98
N LEU A 344 -15.41 13.76 -22.94
CA LEU A 344 -14.70 13.10 -21.84
C LEU A 344 -14.17 14.12 -20.83
N PRO A 345 -14.36 13.87 -19.52
CA PRO A 345 -13.78 14.73 -18.50
C PRO A 345 -12.25 14.62 -18.51
N MET A 346 -11.58 15.75 -18.30
CA MET A 346 -10.13 15.83 -18.23
C MET A 346 -9.68 15.96 -16.77
N LEU A 347 -8.70 15.15 -16.39
CA LEU A 347 -7.99 15.28 -15.12
C LEU A 347 -6.73 16.14 -15.29
N TYR A 348 -6.51 17.08 -14.38
CA TYR A 348 -5.32 17.91 -14.32
C TYR A 348 -4.77 18.01 -12.89
N ASN A 349 -3.47 18.31 -12.75
CA ASN A 349 -2.76 18.32 -11.48
C ASN A 349 -2.99 17.03 -10.66
N TRP A 350 -2.93 15.88 -11.34
CA TRP A 350 -3.24 14.60 -10.73
C TRP A 350 -1.98 13.86 -10.26
N VAL A 351 -2.17 12.95 -9.31
CA VAL A 351 -1.18 11.99 -8.81
C VAL A 351 -1.80 10.60 -8.83
N GLN A 352 -1.00 9.58 -9.14
CA GLN A 352 -1.41 8.18 -9.07
C GLN A 352 -0.75 7.52 -7.85
N ASP A 353 -1.55 6.91 -6.99
CA ASP A 353 -1.08 6.18 -5.81
C ASP A 353 -0.57 4.78 -6.18
N GLU A 354 0.11 4.11 -5.24
CA GLU A 354 0.62 2.74 -5.41
C GLU A 354 -0.49 1.71 -5.70
N ASP A 355 -1.71 1.95 -5.19
CA ASP A 355 -2.90 1.14 -5.46
C ASP A 355 -3.47 1.38 -6.88
N GLY A 356 -2.86 2.27 -7.65
CA GLY A 356 -3.29 2.63 -9.01
C GLY A 356 -4.46 3.62 -9.07
N CYS A 357 -4.97 4.09 -7.93
CA CYS A 357 -5.97 5.15 -7.83
C CYS A 357 -5.39 6.49 -8.32
N ILE A 358 -6.16 7.25 -9.08
CA ILE A 358 -5.76 8.61 -9.49
C ILE A 358 -6.56 9.63 -8.69
N MET A 359 -5.87 10.55 -8.04
CA MET A 359 -6.45 11.73 -7.39
C MET A 359 -6.05 12.99 -8.16
N GLY A 360 -7.00 13.89 -8.43
CA GLY A 360 -6.71 15.11 -9.18
C GLY A 360 -7.90 16.05 -9.28
N LYS A 361 -7.76 17.13 -10.05
CA LYS A 361 -8.87 18.04 -10.36
C LYS A 361 -9.49 17.69 -11.69
N ILE A 362 -10.82 17.72 -11.76
CA ILE A 362 -11.58 17.40 -12.97
C ILE A 362 -12.04 18.67 -13.69
N LYS A 363 -12.13 18.61 -15.03
CA LYS A 363 -12.71 19.65 -15.89
C LYS A 363 -13.53 19.02 -17.00
N GLY A 364 -14.61 19.67 -17.43
CA GLY A 364 -15.44 19.22 -18.56
C GLY A 364 -16.35 18.03 -18.24
N SER A 365 -16.60 17.77 -16.95
CA SER A 365 -17.60 16.79 -16.53
C SER A 365 -19.00 17.39 -16.51
N ILE A 366 -20.01 16.60 -16.83
CA ILE A 366 -21.43 17.00 -16.72
C ILE A 366 -21.90 16.92 -15.25
N ILE A 367 -21.26 16.06 -14.45
CA ILE A 367 -21.70 15.72 -13.09
C ILE A 367 -20.94 16.54 -12.04
N PHE A 368 -19.68 16.86 -12.32
CA PHE A 368 -18.79 17.56 -11.39
C PHE A 368 -18.46 18.96 -11.90
N GLU A 369 -18.41 19.92 -10.98
CA GLU A 369 -17.94 21.27 -11.29
C GLU A 369 -16.47 21.29 -11.68
N ASP A 370 -16.12 22.19 -12.60
CA ASP A 370 -14.74 22.40 -13.03
C ASP A 370 -13.86 22.82 -11.84
N GLY A 371 -12.80 22.05 -11.60
CA GLY A 371 -11.85 22.23 -10.50
C GLY A 371 -12.16 21.45 -9.23
N ALA A 372 -13.24 20.67 -9.20
CA ALA A 372 -13.52 19.73 -8.12
C ALA A 372 -12.40 18.69 -7.99
N THR A 373 -11.98 18.40 -6.76
CA THR A 373 -11.03 17.32 -6.47
C THR A 373 -11.77 16.00 -6.45
N ILE A 374 -11.34 15.05 -7.29
CA ILE A 374 -11.92 13.71 -7.35
C ILE A 374 -10.84 12.64 -7.13
N SER A 375 -11.30 11.46 -6.71
CA SER A 375 -10.51 10.24 -6.63
C SER A 375 -11.20 9.17 -7.48
N THR A 376 -10.43 8.45 -8.28
CA THR A 376 -10.93 7.43 -9.21
C THR A 376 -10.73 6.04 -8.64
N SER A 377 -11.42 5.03 -9.18
CA SER A 377 -11.05 3.64 -8.94
C SER A 377 -9.69 3.31 -9.60
N SER A 378 -9.06 2.21 -9.19
CA SER A 378 -7.72 1.86 -9.67
C SER A 378 -7.64 1.74 -11.20
N VAL A 379 -6.55 2.24 -11.79
CA VAL A 379 -6.28 2.17 -13.24
C VAL A 379 -5.20 1.13 -13.48
N ALA A 380 -5.58 0.02 -14.12
CA ALA A 380 -4.74 -1.16 -14.26
C ALA A 380 -3.42 -0.93 -15.02
N GLN A 381 -3.39 0.02 -15.96
CA GLN A 381 -2.25 0.24 -16.86
C GLN A 381 -1.38 1.47 -16.48
N GLY A 382 -1.65 2.09 -15.33
CA GLY A 382 -1.06 3.37 -14.99
C GLY A 382 -1.65 4.52 -15.81
N ALA A 383 -1.49 5.74 -15.32
CA ALA A 383 -1.94 6.95 -16.01
C ALA A 383 -0.77 7.65 -16.68
N ARG A 384 -0.99 8.15 -17.91
CA ARG A 384 -0.03 8.98 -18.62
C ARG A 384 -0.70 10.24 -19.13
N GLY A 385 -0.02 11.39 -18.99
CA GLY A 385 -0.53 12.66 -19.47
C GLY A 385 -0.86 12.61 -20.97
N GLY A 386 -2.03 13.13 -21.35
CA GLY A 386 -2.52 13.14 -22.73
C GLY A 386 -3.14 11.82 -23.22
N THR A 387 -3.31 10.82 -22.35
CA THR A 387 -3.96 9.55 -22.70
C THR A 387 -5.32 9.41 -22.02
N VAL A 388 -6.26 8.73 -22.68
CA VAL A 388 -7.53 8.33 -22.09
C VAL A 388 -7.33 7.01 -21.37
N VAL A 389 -7.69 6.96 -20.09
CA VAL A 389 -7.60 5.76 -19.26
C VAL A 389 -8.99 5.18 -19.02
N THR A 390 -9.07 3.96 -18.49
CA THR A 390 -10.33 3.37 -18.05
C THR A 390 -10.13 2.87 -16.63
N THR A 391 -10.96 3.35 -15.72
CA THR A 391 -10.88 2.99 -14.31
C THR A 391 -11.42 1.58 -14.09
N GLY A 392 -11.13 0.96 -12.95
CA GLY A 392 -11.61 -0.38 -12.60
C GLY A 392 -13.14 -0.49 -12.56
N SER A 393 -13.86 0.62 -12.39
CA SER A 393 -15.33 0.67 -12.50
C SER A 393 -15.85 0.78 -13.94
N GLY A 394 -14.97 0.93 -14.94
CA GLY A 394 -15.32 1.09 -16.35
C GLY A 394 -15.55 2.54 -16.80
N SER A 395 -15.30 3.53 -15.94
CA SER A 395 -15.40 4.95 -16.30
C SER A 395 -14.19 5.38 -17.14
N ARG A 396 -14.37 6.32 -18.07
CA ARG A 396 -13.32 6.82 -18.98
C ARG A 396 -12.94 8.26 -18.69
#